data_AF-A0A9E5AXH9-F1
#
_entry.id   AF-A0A9E5AXH9-F1
#
_cell.length_a   1.000
_cell.length_b   1.000
_cell.length_c   1.000
_cell.angle_alpha   90.00
_cell.angle_beta   90.00
_cell.angle_gamma   90.00
#
_symmetry.space_group_name_H-M   'P 1'
#
loop_
_entity.id
_entity.type
_entity.pdbx_description
1 polymer ?
#
loop_
_entity_poly.entity_id
_entity_poly.type
_entity_poly.pdbx_seq_one_letter_code
_entity_poly.pdbx_strand_id
1 'polypeptide(L)' 'RFWPAAQYKPGEGQPSFDKQFVRDYLETLDWDKTPPAPALPADIVAKTQAKYLEAYEQLTGRKL' A
#
# COMPACT_ATOMS: atom_id res chain seq x y z
N ARG A 1 -5.89 -6.93 2.44
CA ARG A 1 -6.44 -5.79 1.68
C ARG A 1 -7.47 -5.12 2.56
N PHE A 2 -7.16 -3.92 3.05
CA PHE A 2 -8.14 -3.04 3.70
C PHE A 2 -8.74 -2.13 2.63
N TRP A 3 -10.06 -1.93 2.66
CA TRP A 3 -10.77 -1.06 1.74
C TRP A 3 -11.45 0.07 2.53
N PRO A 4 -11.31 1.35 2.11
CA PRO A 4 -12.13 2.41 2.65
C PRO A 4 -13.59 2.13 2.29
N ALA A 5 -14.46 1.96 3.28
CA ALA A 5 -15.88 1.75 3.05
C ALA A 5 -16.51 2.86 2.19
N ALA A 6 -16.04 4.10 2.37
CA ALA A 6 -16.50 5.27 1.62
C ALA A 6 -16.13 5.25 0.12
N GLN A 7 -15.12 4.46 -0.27
CA GLN A 7 -14.64 4.37 -1.67
C GLN A 7 -14.90 2.98 -2.26
N TYR A 8 -15.63 2.12 -1.55
CA TYR A 8 -15.92 0.78 -2.02
C TYR A 8 -16.95 0.81 -3.16
N LYS A 9 -16.57 0.27 -4.32
CA LYS A 9 -17.46 0.13 -5.49
C LYS A 9 -17.36 -1.25 -6.13
N PRO A 10 -18.41 -2.07 -6.08
CA PRO A 10 -18.41 -3.38 -6.75
C PRO A 10 -18.04 -3.25 -8.24
N GLY A 11 -17.11 -4.08 -8.72
CA GLY A 11 -16.67 -4.09 -10.12
C GLY A 11 -15.49 -3.16 -10.46
N GLU A 12 -15.04 -2.31 -9.54
CA GLU A 12 -13.88 -1.44 -9.72
C GLU A 12 -12.65 -1.92 -8.91
N GLY A 13 -11.45 -1.47 -9.30
CA GLY A 13 -10.23 -1.68 -8.54
C GLY A 13 -10.27 -0.90 -7.23
N GLN A 14 -10.35 -1.60 -6.10
CA GLN A 14 -10.45 -0.96 -4.79
C GLN A 14 -9.11 -0.36 -4.37
N PRO A 15 -9.08 0.88 -3.86
CA PRO A 15 -7.86 1.46 -3.29
C PRO A 15 -7.39 0.59 -2.12
N SER A 16 -6.25 -0.07 -2.31
CA SER A 16 -5.66 -0.99 -1.35
C SER A 16 -4.81 -0.20 -0.37
N PHE A 17 -5.22 -0.18 0.90
CA PHE A 17 -4.56 0.59 1.95
C PHE A 17 -3.20 0.07 2.40
N ASP A 18 -2.76 -1.10 1.94
CA ASP A 18 -1.66 -1.80 2.63
C ASP A 18 -0.40 -2.02 1.77
N LYS A 19 -0.50 -2.45 0.51
CA LYS A 19 0.70 -2.81 -0.28
C LYS A 19 0.68 -2.41 -1.75
N GLN A 20 -0.21 -1.49 -2.12
CA GLN A 20 -0.35 -1.15 -3.54
C GLN A 20 0.90 -0.45 -4.08
N PHE A 21 1.44 0.55 -3.37
CA PHE A 21 2.66 1.26 -3.81
C PHE A 21 3.88 0.36 -3.97
N VAL A 22 4.09 -0.58 -3.04
CA VAL A 22 5.18 -1.55 -3.13
C VAL A 22 4.97 -2.48 -4.32
N ARG A 23 3.75 -2.99 -4.53
CA ARG A 23 3.45 -3.81 -5.72
C ARG A 23 3.69 -3.04 -7.00
N ASP A 24 3.08 -1.87 -7.12
CA ASP A 24 3.19 -1.03 -8.32
C ASP A 24 4.66 -0.73 -8.63
N TYR A 25 5.47 -0.41 -7.61
CA TYR A 25 6.92 -0.24 -7.78
C TYR A 25 7.62 -1.52 -8.24
N LEU A 26 7.36 -2.66 -7.60
CA LEU A 26 8.00 -3.93 -7.98
C LEU A 26 7.62 -4.38 -9.40
N GLU A 27 6.40 -4.07 -9.86
CA GLU A 27 5.98 -4.34 -11.25
C GLU A 27 6.68 -3.41 -12.27
N THR A 28 7.33 -2.31 -11.85
CA THR A 28 8.19 -1.50 -12.73
C THR A 28 9.60 -2.09 -12.92
N LEU A 29 9.98 -3.07 -12.10
CA LEU A 29 11.29 -3.70 -12.16
C LEU A 29 11.20 -4.97 -13.02
N ASP A 30 12.29 -5.30 -13.71
CA ASP A 30 12.46 -6.59 -14.39
C ASP A 30 12.79 -7.73 -13.41
N TRP A 31 12.18 -7.66 -12.22
CA TRP A 31 12.41 -8.61 -11.14
C TRP A 31 11.38 -9.73 -11.22
N ASP A 32 11.85 -10.96 -11.42
CA ASP A 32 11.06 -12.18 -11.54
C ASP A 32 10.45 -12.68 -10.22
N LYS A 33 10.45 -11.83 -9.18
CA LYS A 33 9.93 -12.10 -7.83
C LYS A 33 10.72 -13.20 -7.09
N THR A 34 11.96 -13.46 -7.49
CA THR A 34 12.86 -14.40 -6.78
C THR A 34 13.70 -13.69 -5.72
N PRO A 35 13.92 -14.30 -4.54
CA PRO A 35 14.81 -13.72 -3.53
C PRO A 35 16.27 -13.63 -4.00
N PRO A 36 17.04 -12.60 -3.60
CA PRO A 36 16.63 -11.50 -2.71
C PRO A 36 15.83 -10.41 -3.43
N ALA A 37 14.87 -9.82 -2.72
CA ALA A 37 14.09 -8.70 -3.26
C ALA A 37 14.95 -7.44 -3.42
N PRO A 38 14.69 -6.62 -4.46
CA PRO A 38 15.38 -5.35 -4.63
C PRO A 38 15.04 -4.38 -3.49
N ALA A 39 15.98 -3.48 -3.19
CA ALA A 39 15.75 -2.44 -2.20
C ALA A 39 14.61 -1.50 -2.66
N LEU A 40 13.73 -1.14 -1.73
CA LEU A 40 12.65 -0.19 -2.00
C LEU A 40 13.16 1.25 -1.86
N PRO A 41 12.83 2.15 -2.80
CA PRO A 41 13.10 3.57 -2.66
C PRO A 41 12.42 4.16 -1.42
N ALA A 42 13.06 5.16 -0.83
CA ALA A 42 12.56 5.80 0.39
C ALA A 42 11.17 6.42 0.21
N ASP A 43 10.83 6.92 -0.99
CA ASP A 43 9.51 7.51 -1.26
C ASP A 43 8.40 6.45 -1.27
N ILE A 44 8.66 5.25 -1.81
CA ILE A 44 7.73 4.12 -1.79
C ILE A 44 7.49 3.64 -0.36
N VAL A 45 8.55 3.58 0.45
CA VAL A 45 8.46 3.26 1.87
C VAL A 45 7.61 4.30 2.60
N ALA A 46 7.90 5.59 2.40
CA ALA A 46 7.16 6.69 3.04
C ALA A 46 5.66 6.72 2.64
N LYS A 47 5.34 6.54 1.35
CA LYS A 47 3.96 6.46 0.87
C LYS A 47 3.21 5.28 1.48
N THR A 48 3.87 4.12 1.56
CA THR A 48 3.29 2.91 2.16
C THR A 48 3.05 3.12 3.66
N GLN A 49 4.03 3.68 4.37
CA GLN A 49 3.90 3.99 5.80
C GLN A 49 2.76 4.98 6.06
N ALA A 50 2.65 6.05 5.26
CA ALA A 50 1.58 7.04 5.39
C ALA A 50 0.18 6.40 5.26
N LYS A 51 -0.01 5.45 4.35
CA LYS A 51 -1.29 4.73 4.21
C LYS A 51 -1.60 3.82 5.39
N TYR A 52 -0.59 3.14 5.95
CA TYR A 52 -0.80 2.37 7.17
C TYR A 52 -1.15 3.25 8.36
N LEU A 53 -0.53 4.43 8.49
CA LEU A 53 -0.87 5.40 9.52
C LEU A 53 -2.30 5.94 9.33
N GLU A 54 -2.69 6.29 8.11
CA GLU A 54 -4.06 6.72 7.80
C GLU A 54 -5.09 5.63 8.16
N ALA A 55 -4.81 4.37 7.81
CA ALA A 55 -5.67 3.25 8.18
C ALA A 55 -5.72 3.04 9.70
N TYR A 56 -4.58 3.16 10.40
CA TYR A 56 -4.51 3.06 11.85
C TYR A 56 -5.35 4.17 12.52
N GLU A 57 -5.19 5.42 12.09
CA GLU A 57 -5.95 6.56 12.60
C GLU A 57 -7.45 6.37 12.38
N GLN A 58 -7.86 5.92 11.19
CA GLN A 58 -9.28 5.67 10.89
C GLN A 58 -9.86 4.52 11.71
N LEU A 59 -9.11 3.44 11.93
CA LEU A 59 -9.59 2.27 12.65
C LEU A 59 -9.60 2.46 14.16
N THR A 60 -8.63 3.21 14.70
CA THR A 60 -8.43 3.33 16.15
C THR A 60 -8.87 4.67 16.72
N GLY A 61 -9.03 5.70 15.88
CA GLY A 61 -9.28 7.08 16.30
C GLY A 61 -8.09 7.72 17.03
N ARG A 62 -6.91 7.10 17.02
CA ARG A 62 -5.69 7.56 17.71
C ARG A 62 -4.61 7.92 16.70
N LYS A 63 -3.81 8.94 17.02
CA LYS A 63 -2.60 9.28 16.26
C LYS A 63 -1.38 8.59 16.87
N LEU A 64 -0.49 8.11 16.00
CA LEU A 64 0.78 7.46 16.35
C LEU A 64 1.92 8.47 16.37
#